data_AF-A0A4R4WX72-F1
#
_entry.id   AF-A0A4R4WX72-F1
#
_cell.length_a   1.000
_cell.length_b   1.000
_cell.length_c   1.000
_cell.angle_alpha   90.00
_cell.angle_beta   90.00
_cell.angle_gamma   90.00
#
_symmetry.space_group_name_H-M   'P 1'
#
loop_
_entity.id
_entity.type
_entity.pdbx_description
1 polymer ?
#
loop_
_entity_poly.entity_id
_entity_poly.type
_entity_poly.pdbx_seq_one_letter_code
_entity_poly.pdbx_strand_id
1 'polypeptide(L)'
;MDKPEEPPPADPGEPQASRLTTIVLIVSLVLVVLVAGVLGTVAVLMTRSPDTPLLGGSPPQRLSVPIHFAPVRETKPAPCPGDPAVLDAEQTTCYLLEDGVTVGAVQKVEPVRERDGQYSVRIAIAAAFKERLVQLIDEQVPEQRQVAVVLAPEKPEVPKTVLAAPIVTQHMDGDSMSIAGYTKEEADALVARLLGGTPSASPTASPTGPASSDPAPTGPASTGPASTGVPSQPSTGAPQTTQSSGPGTTQTGAARATDRRYGSCKEAVAAGDGPYYQGTHAEYAWYTDVDRNGVACNSADMR
;
A
#
# COMPACT_ATOMS: atom_id res chain seq x y z
N MET A 1 -97.37 -8.37 -50.52
CA MET A 1 -96.09 -9.08 -50.54
C MET A 1 -95.03 -8.02 -50.77
N ASP A 2 -94.50 -7.44 -49.69
CA ASP A 2 -93.26 -6.67 -49.74
C ASP A 2 -92.63 -6.79 -48.35
N LYS A 3 -91.52 -7.53 -48.31
CA LYS A 3 -90.74 -7.80 -47.10
C LYS A 3 -89.66 -6.71 -47.03
N PRO A 4 -89.52 -5.95 -45.93
CA PRO A 4 -88.45 -4.97 -45.84
C PRO A 4 -87.10 -5.69 -45.86
N GLU A 5 -86.23 -5.28 -46.77
CA GLU A 5 -84.88 -5.81 -46.94
C GLU A 5 -84.00 -5.34 -45.76
N GLU A 6 -83.46 -6.29 -45.02
CA GLU A 6 -82.57 -6.06 -43.87
C GLU A 6 -81.16 -5.70 -44.39
N PRO A 7 -80.51 -4.65 -43.85
CA PRO A 7 -79.18 -4.26 -44.30
C PRO A 7 -78.13 -5.30 -43.86
N PRO A 8 -77.10 -5.57 -44.68
CA PRO A 8 -76.09 -6.58 -44.35
C PRO A 8 -75.22 -6.14 -43.16
N PRO A 9 -74.72 -7.10 -42.36
CA PRO A 9 -73.84 -6.80 -41.22
C PRO A 9 -72.53 -6.19 -41.71
N ALA A 10 -72.08 -5.15 -41.02
CA ALA A 10 -70.80 -4.48 -41.28
C ALA A 10 -69.62 -5.44 -41.05
N ASP A 11 -68.69 -5.44 -41.99
CA ASP A 11 -67.43 -6.20 -41.93
C ASP A 11 -66.59 -5.76 -40.71
N PRO A 12 -65.95 -6.68 -39.95
CA PRO A 12 -65.10 -6.29 -38.83
C PRO A 12 -63.84 -5.61 -39.38
N GLY A 13 -63.77 -4.29 -39.24
CA GLY A 13 -62.58 -3.52 -39.63
C GLY A 13 -61.31 -4.08 -38.96
N GLU A 14 -60.27 -4.29 -39.75
CA GLU A 14 -58.96 -4.75 -39.27
C GLU A 14 -58.46 -3.86 -38.11
N PRO A 15 -57.85 -4.43 -37.06
CA PRO A 15 -57.38 -3.66 -35.92
C PRO A 15 -56.22 -2.77 -36.35
N GLN A 16 -56.50 -1.49 -36.63
CA GLN A 16 -55.44 -0.49 -36.80
C GLN A 16 -54.84 -0.20 -35.43
N ALA A 17 -53.67 -0.80 -35.15
CA ALA A 17 -52.82 -0.35 -34.06
C ALA A 17 -52.59 1.16 -34.24
N SER A 18 -53.09 1.94 -33.29
CA SER A 18 -53.00 3.40 -33.34
C SER A 18 -51.53 3.78 -33.54
N ARG A 19 -51.25 4.66 -34.50
CA ARG A 19 -49.87 5.09 -34.81
C ARG A 19 -49.11 5.56 -33.56
N LEU A 20 -49.84 6.08 -32.58
CA LEU A 20 -49.35 6.43 -31.25
C LEU A 20 -48.75 5.23 -30.49
N THR A 21 -49.43 4.08 -30.47
CA THR A 21 -48.94 2.86 -29.81
C THR A 21 -47.67 2.35 -30.48
N THR A 22 -47.62 2.38 -31.82
CA THR A 22 -46.42 2.00 -32.58
C THR A 22 -45.25 2.93 -32.28
N ILE A 23 -45.49 4.25 -32.23
CA ILE A 23 -44.45 5.22 -31.87
C ILE A 23 -43.94 4.98 -30.45
N VAL A 24 -44.83 4.78 -29.48
CA VAL A 24 -44.45 4.51 -28.09
C VAL A 24 -43.62 3.24 -28.00
N LEU A 25 -44.01 2.15 -28.66
CA LEU A 25 -43.25 0.90 -28.67
C LEU A 25 -41.87 1.07 -29.30
N ILE A 26 -41.75 1.81 -30.40
CA ILE A 26 -40.46 2.09 -31.04
C ILE A 26 -39.57 2.91 -30.10
N VAL A 27 -40.09 3.98 -29.48
CA VAL A 27 -39.32 4.83 -28.56
C VAL A 27 -38.89 4.03 -27.33
N SER A 28 -39.79 3.22 -26.75
CA SER A 28 -39.46 2.34 -25.63
C SER A 28 -38.38 1.32 -25.99
N LEU A 29 -38.45 0.72 -27.18
CA LEU A 29 -37.44 -0.22 -27.65
C LEU A 29 -36.09 0.45 -27.89
N VAL A 30 -36.06 1.64 -28.48
CA VAL A 30 -34.83 2.43 -28.65
C VAL A 30 -34.22 2.79 -27.29
N LEU A 31 -35.04 3.21 -26.32
CA LEU A 31 -34.57 3.54 -24.99
C LEU A 31 -33.96 2.31 -24.29
N VAL A 32 -34.60 1.14 -24.39
CA VAL A 32 -34.08 -0.12 -23.83
C VAL A 32 -32.75 -0.51 -24.47
N VAL A 33 -32.63 -0.39 -25.80
CA VAL A 33 -31.37 -0.69 -26.51
C VAL A 33 -30.25 0.27 -26.11
N LEU A 34 -30.56 1.57 -25.95
CA LEU A 34 -29.59 2.56 -25.50
C LEU A 34 -29.15 2.29 -24.06
N VAL A 35 -30.09 2.02 -23.14
CA VAL A 35 -29.78 1.72 -21.75
C VAL A 35 -28.97 0.42 -21.65
N ALA A 36 -29.37 -0.65 -22.35
CA ALA A 36 -28.62 -1.91 -22.36
C ALA A 36 -27.23 -1.77 -22.98
N GLY A 37 -27.09 -0.98 -24.05
CA GLY A 37 -25.81 -0.68 -24.67
C GLY A 37 -24.86 0.08 -23.75
N VAL A 38 -25.37 1.10 -23.04
CA VAL A 38 -24.60 1.86 -22.05
C VAL A 38 -24.23 0.99 -20.85
N LEU A 39 -25.14 0.14 -20.36
CA LEU A 39 -24.84 -0.79 -19.27
C LEU A 39 -23.79 -1.82 -19.69
N GLY A 40 -23.84 -2.30 -20.93
CA GLY A 40 -22.84 -3.22 -21.49
C GLY A 40 -21.44 -2.59 -21.56
N THR A 41 -21.32 -1.34 -22.01
CA THR A 41 -20.01 -0.65 -22.03
C THR A 41 -19.50 -0.33 -20.63
N VAL A 42 -20.38 0.01 -19.68
CA VAL A 42 -20.04 0.19 -18.27
C VAL A 42 -19.53 -1.11 -17.65
N ALA A 43 -20.14 -2.26 -17.95
CA ALA A 43 -19.69 -3.57 -17.47
C ALA A 43 -18.30 -3.96 -18.02
N VAL A 44 -18.03 -3.64 -19.30
CA VAL A 44 -16.72 -3.85 -19.92
C VAL A 44 -15.66 -2.89 -19.37
N LEU A 45 -16.03 -1.65 -19.05
CA LEU A 45 -15.14 -0.69 -18.39
C LEU A 45 -14.83 -1.11 -16.95
N MET A 46 -15.82 -1.55 -16.19
CA MET A 46 -15.68 -2.08 -14.82
C MET A 46 -14.73 -3.27 -14.75
N THR A 47 -14.65 -4.10 -15.81
CA THR A 47 -13.76 -5.26 -15.86
C THR A 47 -12.35 -4.95 -16.35
N ARG A 48 -12.16 -3.87 -17.13
CA ARG A 48 -10.82 -3.45 -17.60
C ARG A 48 -10.13 -2.45 -16.69
N SER A 49 -10.90 -1.62 -15.98
CA SER A 49 -10.40 -0.50 -15.18
C SER A 49 -11.26 -0.32 -13.91
N PRO A 50 -11.13 -1.20 -12.92
CA PRO A 50 -11.90 -1.09 -11.66
C PRO A 50 -11.61 0.20 -10.88
N ASP A 51 -10.48 0.85 -11.18
CA ASP A 51 -10.03 2.07 -10.51
C ASP A 51 -10.49 3.37 -11.19
N THR A 52 -11.26 3.31 -12.29
CA THR A 52 -11.83 4.52 -12.92
C THR A 52 -13.17 4.89 -12.26
N PRO A 53 -13.26 6.02 -11.53
CA PRO A 53 -14.53 6.44 -10.96
C PRO A 53 -15.50 6.81 -12.08
N LEU A 54 -16.66 6.14 -12.11
CA LEU A 54 -17.75 6.37 -13.08
C LEU A 54 -18.27 7.81 -13.11
N LEU A 55 -17.92 8.64 -12.12
CA LEU A 55 -18.45 9.98 -11.87
C LEU A 55 -17.41 11.11 -12.02
N GLY A 56 -16.28 10.86 -12.72
CA GLY A 56 -15.37 11.95 -13.16
C GLY A 56 -14.37 12.47 -12.12
N GLY A 57 -13.98 11.64 -11.15
CA GLY A 57 -12.83 11.94 -10.28
C GLY A 57 -11.49 11.60 -10.95
N SER A 58 -10.42 12.28 -10.54
CA SER A 58 -9.06 11.85 -10.89
C SER A 58 -8.82 10.44 -10.33
N PRO A 59 -8.28 9.50 -11.12
CA PRO A 59 -7.98 8.16 -10.63
C PRO A 59 -6.93 8.24 -9.50
N PRO A 60 -6.99 7.34 -8.51
CA PRO A 60 -5.99 7.29 -7.45
C PRO A 60 -4.60 7.01 -8.04
N GLN A 61 -3.61 7.76 -7.58
CA GLN A 61 -2.21 7.56 -7.93
C GLN A 61 -1.62 6.47 -7.04
N ARG A 62 -1.07 5.42 -7.65
CA ARG A 62 -0.31 4.41 -6.91
C ARG A 62 1.01 4.97 -6.41
N LEU A 63 1.34 4.64 -5.17
CA LEU A 63 2.63 4.96 -4.58
C LEU A 63 3.65 3.91 -5.02
N SER A 64 4.84 4.37 -5.42
CA SER A 64 5.98 3.48 -5.67
C SER A 64 6.56 2.94 -4.36
N VAL A 65 6.43 3.70 -3.28
CA VAL A 65 6.74 3.26 -1.93
C VAL A 65 5.47 3.39 -1.08
N PRO A 66 4.78 2.27 -0.78
CA PRO A 66 3.63 2.26 0.10
C PRO A 66 3.95 2.87 1.47
N ILE A 67 2.95 3.51 2.07
CA ILE A 67 3.05 4.08 3.41
C ILE A 67 2.29 3.18 4.36
N HIS A 68 2.95 2.68 5.39
CA HIS A 68 2.34 1.88 6.44
C HIS A 68 2.17 2.70 7.71
N PHE A 69 0.93 2.77 8.19
CA PHE A 69 0.56 3.45 9.43
C PHE A 69 0.35 2.42 10.51
N ALA A 70 1.14 2.46 11.58
CA ALA A 70 1.06 1.47 12.64
C ALA A 70 1.14 2.11 14.03
N PRO A 71 0.33 1.69 15.00
CA PRO A 71 0.50 2.09 16.39
C PRO A 71 1.87 1.65 16.90
N VAL A 72 2.51 2.51 17.69
CA VAL A 72 3.79 2.19 18.32
C VAL A 72 3.52 1.49 19.65
N ARG A 73 4.12 0.31 19.85
CA ARG A 73 4.13 -0.41 21.13
C ARG A 73 5.17 0.14 22.07
N GLU A 74 6.38 0.28 21.53
CA GLU A 74 7.57 0.59 22.31
C GLU A 74 8.62 1.26 21.42
N THR A 75 9.41 2.17 21.99
CA THR A 75 10.57 2.76 21.34
C THR A 75 11.85 2.37 22.08
N LYS A 76 12.90 2.01 21.35
CA LYS A 76 14.20 1.63 21.90
C LYS A 76 15.33 2.29 21.12
N PRO A 77 16.46 2.64 21.76
CA PRO A 77 17.67 3.01 21.03
C PRO A 77 18.13 1.86 20.12
N ALA A 78 18.70 2.20 18.97
CA ALA A 78 19.35 1.23 18.09
C ALA A 78 20.49 0.48 18.83
N PRO A 79 20.77 -0.79 18.50
CA PRO A 79 20.26 -1.58 17.37
C PRO A 79 18.91 -2.27 17.62
N CYS A 80 18.14 -2.51 16.55
CA CYS A 80 16.79 -3.07 16.67
C CYS A 80 16.81 -4.56 17.05
N PRO A 81 15.91 -5.03 17.93
CA PRO A 81 15.86 -6.41 18.40
C PRO A 81 15.38 -7.44 17.35
N GLY A 82 15.10 -7.01 16.12
CA GLY A 82 14.51 -7.82 15.05
C GLY A 82 13.06 -7.42 14.74
N ASP A 83 12.42 -8.10 13.79
CA ASP A 83 11.03 -7.84 13.43
C ASP A 83 10.08 -8.02 14.63
N PRO A 84 9.05 -7.16 14.81
CA PRO A 84 8.58 -6.11 13.90
C PRO A 84 9.20 -4.72 14.16
N ALA A 85 10.41 -4.62 14.71
CA ALA A 85 11.05 -3.34 14.97
C ALA A 85 11.54 -2.68 13.67
N VAL A 86 11.12 -1.43 13.44
CA VAL A 86 11.54 -0.63 12.28
C VAL A 86 12.40 0.54 12.76
N LEU A 87 13.50 0.78 12.06
CA LEU A 87 14.45 1.86 12.37
C LEU A 87 13.98 3.18 11.75
N ASP A 88 14.24 4.30 12.41
CA ASP A 88 14.07 5.65 11.86
C ASP A 88 15.05 5.97 10.74
N ALA A 89 14.78 7.08 10.03
CA ALA A 89 15.63 7.57 8.96
C ALA A 89 17.03 7.98 9.47
N GLU A 90 17.13 8.43 10.72
CA GLU A 90 18.34 8.86 11.38
C GLU A 90 19.20 7.70 11.91
N GLN A 91 18.66 6.47 11.90
CA GLN A 91 19.30 5.26 12.42
C GLN A 91 19.61 5.29 13.92
N THR A 92 18.77 5.98 14.70
CA THR A 92 18.94 6.16 16.14
C THR A 92 17.92 5.41 16.97
N THR A 93 16.69 5.26 16.47
CA THR A 93 15.55 4.79 17.24
C THR A 93 14.81 3.68 16.51
N CYS A 94 14.57 2.59 17.23
CA CYS A 94 13.78 1.44 16.80
C CYS A 94 12.38 1.55 17.36
N TYR A 95 11.39 1.47 16.48
CA TYR A 95 9.97 1.50 16.82
C TYR A 95 9.42 0.09 16.68
N LEU A 96 8.93 -0.46 17.78
CA LEU A 96 8.24 -1.74 17.80
C LEU A 96 6.78 -1.49 17.45
N LEU A 97 6.34 -1.97 16.28
CA LEU A 97 5.05 -1.61 15.71
C LEU A 97 4.00 -2.69 15.93
N GLU A 98 2.73 -2.28 16.06
CA GLU A 98 1.57 -3.16 15.98
C GLU A 98 1.13 -3.35 14.53
N ASP A 99 0.09 -4.17 14.34
CA ASP A 99 -0.60 -4.24 13.06
C ASP A 99 -1.20 -2.88 12.70
N GLY A 100 -1.16 -2.57 11.41
CA GLY A 100 -1.46 -1.26 10.90
C GLY A 100 -2.10 -1.28 9.51
N VAL A 101 -2.27 -0.09 8.93
CA VAL A 101 -2.88 0.10 7.62
C VAL A 101 -1.81 0.48 6.60
N THR A 102 -1.66 -0.33 5.55
CA THR A 102 -0.81 0.01 4.41
C THR A 102 -1.61 0.73 3.33
N VAL A 103 -1.19 1.94 2.99
CA VAL A 103 -1.72 2.77 1.91
C VAL A 103 -0.80 2.63 0.70
N GLY A 104 -1.29 1.94 -0.33
CA GLY A 104 -0.59 1.77 -1.61
C GLY A 104 -1.02 2.77 -2.70
N ALA A 105 -2.09 3.53 -2.47
CA ALA A 105 -2.58 4.53 -3.42
C ALA A 105 -3.23 5.73 -2.72
N VAL A 106 -3.11 6.89 -3.36
CA VAL A 106 -3.48 8.20 -2.83
C VAL A 106 -4.13 9.03 -3.93
N GLN A 107 -5.02 9.95 -3.56
CA GLN A 107 -5.59 10.90 -4.53
C GLN A 107 -4.57 11.94 -4.98
N LYS A 108 -3.69 12.36 -4.06
CA LYS A 108 -2.70 13.40 -4.31
C LYS A 108 -1.60 13.38 -3.26
N VAL A 109 -0.37 13.68 -3.65
CA VAL A 109 0.75 13.97 -2.75
C VAL A 109 1.37 15.28 -3.19
N GLU A 110 1.46 16.26 -2.31
CA GLU A 110 2.09 17.54 -2.64
C GLU A 110 2.81 18.18 -1.45
N PRO A 111 3.92 18.88 -1.70
CA PRO A 111 4.56 19.73 -0.71
C PRO A 111 3.72 20.99 -0.51
N VAL A 112 3.46 21.35 0.73
CA VAL A 112 2.68 22.53 1.13
C VAL A 112 3.56 23.38 2.02
N ARG A 113 3.71 24.66 1.67
CA ARG A 113 4.40 25.61 2.51
C ARG A 113 3.51 26.03 3.68
N GLU A 114 4.00 25.87 4.88
CA GLU A 114 3.33 26.29 6.10
C GLU A 114 3.58 27.76 6.43
N ARG A 115 2.81 28.30 7.38
CA ARG A 115 2.86 29.72 7.76
C ARG A 115 4.17 30.11 8.44
N ASP A 116 4.81 29.15 9.10
CA ASP A 116 6.12 29.30 9.74
C ASP A 116 7.29 29.28 8.74
N GLY A 117 7.01 29.01 7.45
CA GLY A 117 8.00 28.92 6.39
C GLY A 117 8.58 27.52 6.19
N GLN A 118 8.23 26.55 7.05
CA GLN A 118 8.53 25.14 6.84
C GLN A 118 7.62 24.56 5.75
N TYR A 119 7.91 23.34 5.33
CA TYR A 119 7.08 22.56 4.42
C TYR A 119 6.51 21.35 5.14
N SER A 120 5.29 21.00 4.75
CA SER A 120 4.68 19.70 5.04
C SER A 120 4.35 18.97 3.76
N VAL A 121 4.38 17.64 3.81
CA VAL A 121 3.90 16.82 2.71
C VAL A 121 2.46 16.43 2.99
N ARG A 122 1.53 16.98 2.21
CA ARG A 122 0.10 16.68 2.28
C ARG A 122 -0.21 15.48 1.40
N ILE A 123 -0.79 14.46 2.01
CA ILE A 123 -1.15 13.19 1.39
C ILE A 123 -2.67 13.07 1.48
N ALA A 124 -3.35 13.16 0.34
CA ALA A 124 -4.78 12.88 0.23
C ALA A 124 -4.98 11.38 0.00
N ILE A 125 -5.60 10.71 0.96
CA ILE A 125 -5.77 9.26 0.99
C ILE A 125 -6.86 8.83 0.02
N ALA A 126 -6.62 7.75 -0.73
CA ALA A 126 -7.65 7.19 -1.62
C ALA A 126 -8.81 6.60 -0.82
N ALA A 127 -10.03 6.70 -1.34
CA ALA A 127 -11.26 6.27 -0.65
C ALA A 127 -11.18 4.82 -0.15
N ALA A 128 -10.52 3.93 -0.89
CA ALA A 128 -10.35 2.52 -0.54
C ALA A 128 -9.62 2.27 0.80
N PHE A 129 -8.80 3.22 1.25
CA PHE A 129 -8.02 3.10 2.50
C PHE A 129 -8.53 4.03 3.61
N LYS A 130 -9.39 4.99 3.27
CA LYS A 130 -9.83 6.05 4.19
C LYS A 130 -10.45 5.49 5.46
N GLU A 131 -11.45 4.62 5.34
CA GLU A 131 -12.21 4.11 6.49
C GLU A 131 -11.31 3.37 7.49
N ARG A 132 -10.40 2.53 6.97
CA ARG A 132 -9.45 1.78 7.81
C ARG A 132 -8.47 2.70 8.52
N LEU A 133 -7.98 3.74 7.85
CA LEU A 133 -7.06 4.70 8.45
C LEU A 133 -7.75 5.58 9.48
N VAL A 134 -8.96 6.08 9.19
CA VAL A 134 -9.76 6.85 10.16
C VAL A 134 -10.00 6.03 11.42
N GLN A 135 -10.44 4.77 11.25
CA GLN A 135 -10.63 3.87 12.39
C GLN A 135 -9.34 3.70 13.21
N LEU A 136 -8.21 3.43 12.54
CA LEU A 136 -6.92 3.28 13.21
C LEU A 136 -6.55 4.52 14.04
N ILE A 137 -6.69 5.72 13.47
CA ILE A 137 -6.35 6.98 14.12
C ILE A 137 -7.32 7.26 15.29
N ASP A 138 -8.62 7.10 15.09
CA ASP A 138 -9.64 7.38 16.10
C ASP A 138 -9.50 6.46 17.33
N GLU A 139 -9.07 5.21 17.14
CA GLU A 139 -8.76 4.28 18.22
C GLU A 139 -7.55 4.74 19.06
N GLN A 140 -6.61 5.52 18.49
CA GLN A 140 -5.42 5.99 19.21
C GLN A 140 -5.65 7.28 20.02
N VAL A 141 -6.69 8.06 19.69
CA VAL A 141 -6.96 9.37 20.32
C VAL A 141 -7.17 9.27 21.84
N PRO A 142 -7.99 8.35 22.37
CA PRO A 142 -8.28 8.31 23.81
C PRO A 142 -7.03 8.07 24.67
N GLU A 143 -6.11 7.28 24.15
CA GLU A 143 -4.86 6.91 24.82
C GLU A 143 -3.66 7.80 24.42
N GLN A 144 -3.87 8.76 23.50
CA GLN A 144 -2.82 9.60 22.93
C GLN A 144 -1.60 8.78 22.50
N ARG A 145 -1.84 7.69 21.76
CA ARG A 145 -0.78 6.79 21.30
C ARG A 145 -0.04 7.38 20.10
N GLN A 146 1.22 6.97 19.94
CA GLN A 146 2.00 7.30 18.75
C GLN A 146 1.59 6.40 17.59
N VAL A 147 1.49 6.99 16.39
CA VAL A 147 1.31 6.25 15.15
C VAL A 147 2.52 6.49 14.26
N ALA A 148 3.27 5.43 13.98
CA ALA A 148 4.41 5.48 13.07
C ALA A 148 3.93 5.59 11.63
N VAL A 149 4.53 6.53 10.90
CA VAL A 149 4.43 6.66 9.45
C VAL A 149 5.66 6.03 8.84
N VAL A 150 5.48 4.86 8.23
CA VAL A 150 6.56 4.01 7.77
C VAL A 150 6.58 3.94 6.25
N LEU A 151 7.73 4.21 5.64
CA LEU A 151 7.96 3.83 4.25
C LEU A 151 8.16 2.32 4.20
N ALA A 152 7.27 1.61 3.50
CA ALA A 152 7.27 0.17 3.38
C ALA A 152 7.39 -0.25 1.91
N PRO A 153 8.61 -0.26 1.34
CA PRO A 153 8.83 -0.74 -0.03
C PRO A 153 8.37 -2.19 -0.19
N GLU A 154 7.80 -2.52 -1.35
CA GLU A 154 7.37 -3.90 -1.63
C GLU A 154 8.54 -4.87 -1.83
N LYS A 155 9.73 -4.34 -2.14
CA LYS A 155 10.95 -5.14 -2.32
C LYS A 155 11.51 -5.52 -0.95
N PRO A 156 11.62 -6.82 -0.62
CA PRO A 156 12.07 -7.28 0.70
C PRO A 156 13.54 -6.93 1.01
N GLU A 157 14.33 -6.61 -0.01
CA GLU A 157 15.73 -6.20 0.13
C GLU A 157 15.90 -4.76 0.62
N VAL A 158 14.86 -3.93 0.48
CA VAL A 158 14.89 -2.53 0.92
C VAL A 158 14.25 -2.47 2.31
N PRO A 159 15.00 -2.04 3.34
CA PRO A 159 14.46 -1.98 4.70
C PRO A 159 13.31 -0.96 4.78
N LYS A 160 12.34 -1.27 5.64
CA LYS A 160 11.32 -0.30 6.05
C LYS A 160 11.98 0.82 6.86
N THR A 161 11.43 2.02 6.80
CA THR A 161 11.97 3.17 7.54
C THR A 161 10.85 3.99 8.14
N VAL A 162 10.95 4.29 9.43
CA VAL A 162 10.04 5.22 10.11
C VAL A 162 10.42 6.65 9.72
N LEU A 163 9.49 7.39 9.13
CA LEU A 163 9.68 8.81 8.82
C LEU A 163 9.32 9.72 10.00
N ALA A 164 8.27 9.35 10.70
CA ALA A 164 7.74 10.10 11.83
C ALA A 164 6.91 9.18 12.71
N ALA A 165 6.83 9.49 14.00
CA ALA A 165 5.95 8.82 14.95
C ALA A 165 5.21 9.86 15.81
N PRO A 166 4.32 10.67 15.21
CA PRO A 166 3.57 11.67 15.94
C PRO A 166 2.61 11.05 16.96
N ILE A 167 2.37 11.78 18.04
CA ILE A 167 1.31 11.48 19.01
C ILE A 167 -0.02 11.93 18.42
N VAL A 168 -0.97 11.00 18.37
CA VAL A 168 -2.33 11.28 17.89
C VAL A 168 -3.13 11.92 19.02
N THR A 169 -3.57 13.17 18.83
CA THR A 169 -4.36 13.91 19.82
C THR A 169 -5.74 14.32 19.31
N GLN A 170 -6.03 14.04 18.04
CA GLN A 170 -7.26 14.44 17.36
C GLN A 170 -7.74 13.32 16.45
N HIS A 171 -9.06 13.24 16.32
CA HIS A 171 -9.74 12.38 15.37
C HIS A 171 -9.43 12.79 13.93
N MET A 172 -9.51 11.85 13.00
CA MET A 172 -9.26 12.12 11.58
C MET A 172 -10.55 12.56 10.88
N ASP A 173 -10.81 13.87 10.86
CA ASP A 173 -12.03 14.44 10.25
C ASP A 173 -11.94 14.68 8.73
N GLY A 174 -10.87 14.21 8.08
CA GLY A 174 -10.51 14.55 6.70
C GLY A 174 -10.20 13.37 5.78
N ASP A 175 -9.89 13.69 4.52
CA ASP A 175 -9.37 12.74 3.53
C ASP A 175 -7.84 12.87 3.36
N SER A 176 -7.20 13.70 4.18
CA SER A 176 -5.81 14.09 3.97
C SER A 176 -5.08 14.25 5.28
N MET A 177 -3.80 13.91 5.25
CA MET A 177 -2.88 14.08 6.36
C MET A 177 -1.64 14.85 5.91
N SER A 178 -0.98 15.51 6.85
CA SER A 178 0.25 16.27 6.60
C SER A 178 1.36 15.80 7.51
N ILE A 179 2.53 15.55 6.94
CA ILE A 179 3.75 15.29 7.71
C ILE A 179 4.58 16.58 7.64
N ALA A 180 4.72 17.25 8.78
CA ALA A 180 5.35 18.57 8.88
C ALA A 180 6.83 18.48 9.28
N GLY A 181 7.53 19.60 9.19
CA GLY A 181 8.92 19.75 9.65
C GLY A 181 9.98 19.53 8.58
N TYR A 182 9.62 19.67 7.30
CA TYR A 182 10.55 19.53 6.19
C TYR A 182 11.01 20.88 5.65
N THR A 183 12.24 20.93 5.14
CA THR A 183 12.64 21.93 4.16
C THR A 183 11.91 21.70 2.83
N LYS A 184 11.96 22.70 1.93
CA LYS A 184 11.36 22.56 0.59
C LYS A 184 11.96 21.36 -0.15
N GLU A 185 13.29 21.26 -0.13
CA GLU A 185 14.06 20.24 -0.82
C GLU A 185 13.75 18.84 -0.28
N GLU A 186 13.61 18.70 1.04
CA GLU A 186 13.23 17.43 1.68
C GLU A 186 11.79 17.03 1.35
N ALA A 187 10.85 17.98 1.37
CA ALA A 187 9.45 17.73 1.03
C ALA A 187 9.31 17.29 -0.44
N ASP A 188 9.99 17.99 -1.36
CA ASP A 188 10.05 17.64 -2.78
C ASP A 188 10.67 16.24 -2.99
N ALA A 189 11.75 15.92 -2.27
CA ALA A 189 12.40 14.62 -2.33
C ALA A 189 11.52 13.50 -1.78
N LEU A 190 10.76 13.74 -0.71
CA LEU A 190 9.81 12.78 -0.16
C LEU A 190 8.65 12.52 -1.13
N VAL A 191 8.08 13.57 -1.72
CA VAL A 191 7.02 13.44 -2.76
C VAL A 191 7.56 12.63 -3.94
N ALA A 192 8.76 12.95 -4.43
CA ALA A 192 9.39 12.22 -5.53
C ALA A 192 9.57 10.74 -5.19
N ARG A 193 10.10 10.42 -3.99
CA ARG A 193 10.28 9.04 -3.51
C ARG A 193 8.96 8.27 -3.43
N LEU A 194 7.91 8.89 -2.89
CA LEU A 194 6.59 8.27 -2.76
C LEU A 194 5.97 7.97 -4.13
N LEU A 195 6.13 8.86 -5.10
CA LEU A 195 5.57 8.71 -6.44
C LEU A 195 6.49 7.94 -7.41
N GLY A 196 7.71 7.60 -7.00
CA GLY A 196 8.71 6.92 -7.85
C GLY A 196 9.45 7.83 -8.82
N GLY A 197 9.31 9.15 -8.68
CA GLY A 197 10.16 10.11 -9.36
C GLY A 197 11.54 10.17 -8.70
N THR A 198 12.60 10.23 -9.49
CA THR A 198 13.85 10.80 -8.98
C THR A 198 13.60 12.27 -8.66
N PRO A 199 14.07 12.82 -7.53
CA PRO A 199 13.96 14.25 -7.27
C PRO A 199 14.61 14.99 -8.44
N SER A 200 13.77 15.57 -9.29
CA SER A 200 14.25 16.30 -10.44
C SER A 200 14.80 17.59 -9.89
N ALA A 201 16.11 17.64 -9.69
CA ALA A 201 16.82 18.91 -9.63
C ALA A 201 16.31 19.75 -10.80
N SER A 202 15.66 20.88 -10.49
CA SER A 202 15.23 21.83 -11.51
C SER A 202 16.47 22.27 -12.34
N PRO A 203 16.31 22.59 -13.63
CA PRO A 203 17.44 22.70 -14.55
C PRO A 203 18.23 23.98 -14.24
N THR A 204 19.36 23.84 -13.56
CA THR A 204 20.37 24.92 -13.55
C THR A 204 21.03 24.94 -14.92
N ALA A 205 20.85 26.07 -15.59
CA ALA A 205 21.38 26.41 -16.90
C ALA A 205 22.85 26.00 -17.07
N SER A 206 23.14 25.36 -18.22
CA SER A 206 24.48 25.17 -18.74
C SER A 206 25.21 26.52 -18.90
N PRO A 207 26.46 26.65 -18.44
CA PRO A 207 27.43 27.48 -19.11
C PRO A 207 28.30 26.59 -20.00
N THR A 208 28.17 26.83 -21.30
CA THR A 208 29.07 26.39 -22.36
C THR A 208 30.52 26.78 -22.05
N GLY A 209 31.45 25.84 -22.14
CA GLY A 209 32.89 26.12 -22.16
C GLY A 209 33.72 24.86 -22.45
N PRO A 210 34.41 24.76 -23.60
CA PRO A 210 35.16 23.56 -23.97
C PRO A 210 36.66 23.64 -23.61
N ALA A 211 37.20 22.44 -23.38
CA ALA A 211 38.55 21.97 -23.67
C ALA A 211 39.76 22.57 -22.92
N SER A 212 40.52 21.69 -22.26
CA SER A 212 41.96 21.58 -22.47
C SER A 212 42.45 20.18 -22.11
N SER A 213 43.18 19.60 -23.05
CA SER A 213 43.81 18.29 -23.03
C SER A 213 45.30 18.40 -22.71
N ASP A 214 45.79 17.34 -22.05
CA ASP A 214 47.14 16.74 -22.22
C ASP A 214 48.33 17.23 -21.33
N PRO A 215 49.48 16.51 -21.26
CA PRO A 215 49.86 15.69 -20.10
C PRO A 215 51.24 16.05 -19.46
N ALA A 216 51.67 15.24 -18.48
CA ALA A 216 52.87 15.33 -17.62
C ALA A 216 54.25 15.39 -18.35
N PRO A 217 55.38 15.74 -17.68
CA PRO A 217 56.18 14.70 -16.96
C PRO A 217 57.11 15.13 -15.77
N THR A 218 57.57 14.10 -15.03
CA THR A 218 58.88 13.85 -14.33
C THR A 218 59.36 14.55 -13.03
N GLY A 219 59.22 13.83 -11.89
CA GLY A 219 60.24 13.41 -10.87
C GLY A 219 61.01 14.42 -9.96
N PRO A 220 61.78 14.01 -8.92
CA PRO A 220 61.94 12.68 -8.28
C PRO A 220 61.94 12.63 -6.70
N ALA A 221 61.77 11.41 -6.17
CA ALA A 221 62.29 10.76 -4.94
C ALA A 221 62.38 11.47 -3.55
N SER A 222 61.82 10.82 -2.50
CA SER A 222 62.59 10.46 -1.27
C SER A 222 61.87 9.45 -0.33
N THR A 223 62.56 8.34 -0.05
CA THR A 223 62.71 7.55 1.19
C THR A 223 61.50 7.15 2.09
N GLY A 224 61.33 5.83 2.30
CA GLY A 224 60.53 5.21 3.38
C GLY A 224 61.18 5.26 4.78
N PRO A 225 60.62 4.57 5.82
CA PRO A 225 60.74 3.11 5.91
C PRO A 225 59.52 2.35 6.48
N ALA A 226 59.67 1.02 6.42
CA ALA A 226 58.73 -0.05 6.74
C ALA A 226 58.37 -0.24 8.23
N SER A 227 57.25 -0.94 8.48
CA SER A 227 57.08 -1.76 9.67
C SER A 227 56.36 -3.08 9.37
N THR A 228 56.87 -4.09 10.07
CA THR A 228 56.90 -5.53 9.84
C THR A 228 55.70 -6.23 10.48
N GLY A 229 55.34 -7.42 9.98
CA GLY A 229 54.22 -8.21 10.51
C GLY A 229 54.56 -9.29 11.55
N VAL A 230 53.46 -9.81 12.14
CA VAL A 230 53.13 -11.20 12.61
C VAL A 230 53.99 -11.82 13.74
N PRO A 231 53.37 -12.47 14.76
CA PRO A 231 53.09 -13.93 14.67
C PRO A 231 51.73 -14.41 15.24
N SER A 232 51.23 -15.48 14.62
CA SER A 232 50.13 -16.36 15.04
C SER A 232 50.56 -17.37 16.11
N GLN A 233 49.69 -17.80 17.06
CA GLN A 233 49.46 -19.21 17.50
C GLN A 233 48.40 -19.37 18.65
N PRO A 234 47.94 -20.59 19.08
CA PRO A 234 46.58 -21.11 18.78
C PRO A 234 45.76 -21.66 20.00
N SER A 235 44.60 -22.27 19.69
CA SER A 235 43.86 -23.34 20.43
C SER A 235 43.03 -22.93 21.68
N THR A 236 41.81 -23.43 21.99
CA THR A 236 40.98 -24.56 21.47
C THR A 236 39.55 -24.56 22.05
N GLY A 237 38.53 -24.90 21.22
CA GLY A 237 37.25 -25.66 21.46
C GLY A 237 36.17 -25.11 22.41
N ALA A 238 34.84 -25.14 22.15
CA ALA A 238 33.97 -25.83 21.18
C ALA A 238 32.53 -25.20 21.21
N PRO A 239 31.49 -25.80 20.59
CA PRO A 239 31.13 -25.78 19.17
C PRO A 239 30.01 -24.77 18.83
N GLN A 240 30.14 -24.26 17.61
CA GLN A 240 29.20 -23.44 16.87
C GLN A 240 28.13 -24.34 16.22
N THR A 241 26.84 -24.03 16.41
CA THR A 241 25.78 -24.47 15.50
C THR A 241 25.17 -23.25 14.82
N THR A 242 25.48 -23.15 13.53
CA THR A 242 24.85 -22.42 12.43
C THR A 242 23.34 -22.23 12.55
N GLN A 243 22.87 -20.98 12.43
CA GLN A 243 22.09 -20.42 11.30
C GLN A 243 20.77 -21.15 10.94
N SER A 244 19.64 -20.44 11.02
CA SER A 244 19.12 -19.72 9.84
C SER A 244 18.03 -18.72 10.23
N SER A 245 18.22 -17.48 9.80
CA SER A 245 17.25 -16.38 9.77
C SER A 245 16.44 -16.44 8.48
N GLY A 246 15.22 -15.92 8.45
CA GLY A 246 14.65 -15.32 7.25
C GLY A 246 13.14 -15.50 7.00
N PRO A 247 12.50 -14.55 6.31
CA PRO A 247 11.06 -14.33 6.26
C PRO A 247 10.39 -15.19 5.18
N GLY A 248 9.09 -15.44 5.36
CA GLY A 248 8.25 -16.25 4.47
C GLY A 248 8.27 -15.79 3.02
N THR A 249 9.16 -16.39 2.24
CA THR A 249 9.08 -16.51 0.80
C THR A 249 8.07 -17.60 0.44
N THR A 250 7.30 -17.38 -0.61
CA THR A 250 6.53 -18.42 -1.29
C THR A 250 7.50 -19.49 -1.76
N GLN A 251 7.64 -20.57 -0.98
CA GLN A 251 8.47 -21.71 -1.33
C GLN A 251 7.56 -22.81 -1.88
N THR A 252 7.40 -22.80 -3.21
CA THR A 252 6.89 -23.96 -3.93
C THR A 252 8.00 -25.02 -3.92
N GLY A 253 7.77 -26.16 -3.26
CA GLY A 253 8.46 -27.41 -3.62
C GLY A 253 9.44 -28.06 -2.64
N ALA A 254 9.51 -27.66 -1.37
CA ALA A 254 10.20 -28.45 -0.33
C ALA A 254 9.30 -28.53 0.91
N ALA A 255 9.11 -29.73 1.45
CA ALA A 255 8.30 -29.95 2.65
C ALA A 255 8.94 -29.21 3.83
N ARG A 256 8.45 -28.00 4.11
CA ARG A 256 8.76 -27.24 5.31
C ARG A 256 8.46 -28.15 6.50
N ALA A 257 9.42 -28.28 7.41
CA ALA A 257 9.18 -28.98 8.66
C ALA A 257 8.01 -28.27 9.36
N THR A 258 6.97 -29.02 9.70
CA THR A 258 5.78 -28.41 10.29
C THR A 258 6.10 -27.87 11.68
N ASP A 259 5.53 -26.73 12.03
CA ASP A 259 5.73 -26.13 13.36
C ASP A 259 5.21 -27.05 14.46
N ARG A 260 5.59 -26.79 15.70
CA ARG A 260 5.03 -27.53 16.84
C ARG A 260 3.53 -27.23 16.92
N ARG A 261 2.71 -28.28 17.05
CA ARG A 261 1.27 -28.10 17.31
C ARG A 261 1.05 -27.76 18.79
N TYR A 262 0.35 -26.66 19.03
CA TYR A 262 -0.04 -26.18 20.36
C TYR A 262 -1.52 -26.47 20.63
N GLY A 263 -1.95 -26.34 21.89
CA GLY A 263 -3.34 -26.57 22.29
C GLY A 263 -4.28 -25.46 21.83
N SER A 264 -3.75 -24.26 21.58
CA SER A 264 -4.52 -23.09 21.14
C SER A 264 -3.69 -22.13 20.30
N CYS A 265 -4.36 -21.27 19.52
CA CYS A 265 -3.71 -20.18 18.78
C CYS A 265 -2.95 -19.22 19.70
N LYS A 266 -3.45 -18.98 20.92
CA LYS A 266 -2.81 -18.11 21.90
C LYS A 266 -1.43 -18.63 22.31
N GLU A 267 -1.28 -19.95 22.47
CA GLU A 267 0.00 -20.58 22.79
C GLU A 267 0.96 -20.56 21.59
N ALA A 268 0.46 -20.81 20.39
CA ALA A 268 1.25 -20.75 19.16
C ALA A 268 1.86 -19.35 18.97
N VAL A 269 1.03 -18.31 19.02
CA VAL A 269 1.47 -16.91 18.86
C VAL A 269 2.42 -16.50 19.99
N ALA A 270 2.20 -16.96 21.22
CA ALA A 270 3.11 -16.70 22.34
C ALA A 270 4.48 -17.36 22.16
N ALA A 271 4.56 -18.49 21.45
CA ALA A 271 5.80 -19.14 21.07
C ALA A 271 6.47 -18.52 19.83
N GLY A 272 5.80 -17.55 19.18
CA GLY A 272 6.25 -16.93 17.92
C GLY A 272 5.85 -17.71 16.67
N ASP A 273 4.96 -18.69 16.80
CA ASP A 273 4.44 -19.51 15.71
C ASP A 273 3.06 -18.97 15.24
N GLY A 274 2.81 -18.98 13.92
CA GLY A 274 1.64 -18.33 13.30
C GLY A 274 1.84 -16.83 13.02
N PRO A 275 0.93 -16.16 12.28
CA PRO A 275 -0.35 -16.64 11.75
C PRO A 275 -0.20 -17.60 10.55
N TYR A 276 -1.13 -18.54 10.45
CA TYR A 276 -1.12 -19.58 9.43
C TYR A 276 -2.08 -19.26 8.30
N TYR A 277 -1.63 -19.43 7.07
CA TYR A 277 -2.40 -19.07 5.87
C TYR A 277 -2.92 -20.31 5.15
N GLN A 278 -4.20 -20.29 4.76
CA GLN A 278 -4.84 -21.36 4.03
C GLN A 278 -4.10 -21.70 2.73
N GLY A 279 -3.79 -22.98 2.52
CA GLY A 279 -3.11 -23.47 1.32
C GLY A 279 -1.59 -23.24 1.28
N THR A 280 -1.05 -22.44 2.21
CA THR A 280 0.39 -22.20 2.34
C THR A 280 0.98 -22.99 3.50
N HIS A 281 0.30 -22.98 4.65
CA HIS A 281 0.76 -23.61 5.88
C HIS A 281 -0.08 -24.85 6.16
N ALA A 282 0.57 -26.01 6.38
CA ALA A 282 -0.13 -27.25 6.74
C ALA A 282 -0.79 -27.13 8.12
N GLU A 283 -0.21 -26.29 8.96
CA GLU A 283 -0.63 -25.90 10.30
C GLU A 283 -1.99 -25.19 10.32
N TYR A 284 -2.40 -24.58 9.20
CA TYR A 284 -3.72 -23.96 9.08
C TYR A 284 -4.84 -24.95 9.41
N ALA A 285 -4.67 -26.24 9.06
CA ALA A 285 -5.67 -27.28 9.34
C ALA A 285 -5.77 -27.65 10.83
N TRP A 286 -4.84 -27.19 11.68
CA TRP A 286 -4.81 -27.55 13.09
C TRP A 286 -5.63 -26.63 13.99
N TYR A 287 -5.90 -25.42 13.50
CA TYR A 287 -6.54 -24.35 14.24
C TYR A 287 -7.80 -23.89 13.50
N THR A 288 -8.77 -23.35 14.24
CA THR A 288 -10.00 -22.83 13.65
C THR A 288 -9.80 -21.38 13.27
N ASP A 289 -10.02 -21.08 12.00
CA ASP A 289 -10.19 -19.72 11.48
C ASP A 289 -11.61 -19.25 11.86
N VAL A 290 -11.70 -18.43 12.89
CA VAL A 290 -12.95 -18.00 13.54
C VAL A 290 -13.66 -16.96 12.69
N ASP A 291 -12.90 -16.05 12.09
CA ASP A 291 -13.42 -14.96 11.25
C ASP A 291 -13.56 -15.34 9.76
N ARG A 292 -13.01 -16.50 9.37
CA ARG A 292 -13.04 -17.09 8.03
C ARG A 292 -12.36 -16.22 6.96
N ASN A 293 -11.32 -15.51 7.34
CA ASN A 293 -10.58 -14.65 6.41
C ASN A 293 -9.46 -15.39 5.63
N GLY A 294 -9.25 -16.69 5.89
CA GLY A 294 -8.20 -17.51 5.28
C GLY A 294 -6.87 -17.50 6.05
N VAL A 295 -6.85 -16.94 7.25
CA VAL A 295 -5.68 -16.82 8.13
C VAL A 295 -6.05 -17.27 9.54
N ALA A 296 -5.54 -18.43 9.94
CA ALA A 296 -5.75 -18.97 11.28
C ALA A 296 -4.71 -18.44 12.28
N CYS A 297 -5.12 -18.28 13.53
CA CYS A 297 -4.30 -17.75 14.62
C CYS A 297 -3.83 -16.31 14.41
N ASN A 298 -4.68 -15.48 13.80
CA ASN A 298 -4.52 -14.04 13.78
C ASN A 298 -5.16 -13.37 15.02
N SER A 299 -5.10 -12.04 15.10
CA SER A 299 -5.70 -11.26 16.20
C SER A 299 -7.20 -11.45 16.37
N ALA A 300 -7.94 -11.76 15.30
CA ALA A 300 -9.37 -12.01 15.34
C ALA A 300 -9.74 -13.41 15.88
N ASP A 301 -8.83 -14.38 15.76
CA ASP A 301 -9.02 -15.78 16.19
C ASP A 301 -8.64 -16.04 17.65
N MET A 302 -7.99 -15.10 18.32
CA MET A 302 -7.47 -15.25 19.69
C MET A 302 -8.52 -15.05 20.80
N ARG A 303 -9.80 -15.41 20.56
CA ARG A 303 -10.90 -15.26 21.53
C ARG A 303 -11.02 -16.41 22.53
#